data_AF-A0A953HF24-F1
#
_entry.id   AF-A0A953HF24-F1
#
_cell.length_a   1.000
_cell.length_b   1.000
_cell.length_c   1.000
_cell.angle_alpha   90.00
_cell.angle_beta   90.00
_cell.angle_gamma   90.00
#
_symmetry.space_group_name_H-M   'P 1'
#
loop_
_entity.id
_entity.type
_entity.pdbx_description
1 polymer ?
#
loop_
_entity_poly.entity_id
_entity_poly.type
_entity_poly.pdbx_seq_one_letter_code
_entity_poly.pdbx_strand_id
1 'polypeptide(L)'
;MSFSSNVTGYFAILSTELASGNWQQFLLVGFWVFLYFFGSFISTYMVISLFRDNTYLAHSIPLILEIICLLIVGIYCNYYYNETLLESEILLSLLLFSMGLQNGLTTCISNFQVKTTHLTGATTDLGVLASMLLKKKIQAEESPDGQSKAFSCHYAVLHRGRTGIRLLLPDI
;
A
#
# COMPACT_ATOMS: atom_id res chain seq x y z
N MET A 1 16.05 -18.30 -11.41
CA MET A 1 17.23 -17.73 -10.71
C MET A 1 16.84 -16.39 -10.08
N SER A 2 16.82 -16.38 -8.74
CA SER A 2 16.92 -15.26 -7.77
C SER A 2 16.77 -13.79 -8.24
N PHE A 3 15.53 -13.32 -8.42
CA PHE A 3 15.17 -11.88 -8.29
C PHE A 3 13.87 -11.64 -7.48
N SER A 4 13.35 -12.67 -6.79
CA SER A 4 12.00 -12.66 -6.21
C SER A 4 11.82 -11.81 -4.94
N SER A 5 12.89 -11.39 -4.27
CA SER A 5 12.77 -10.89 -2.89
C SER A 5 12.54 -9.38 -2.74
N ASN A 6 12.64 -8.58 -3.80
CA ASN A 6 12.46 -7.13 -3.68
C ASN A 6 11.74 -6.55 -4.90
N VAL A 7 10.77 -5.66 -4.66
CA VAL A 7 10.10 -4.86 -5.71
C VAL A 7 11.12 -4.15 -6.61
N THR A 8 12.26 -3.73 -6.06
CA THR A 8 13.41 -3.21 -6.81
C THR A 8 13.88 -4.12 -7.95
N GLY A 9 13.86 -5.44 -7.76
CA GLY A 9 14.22 -6.42 -8.81
C GLY A 9 13.24 -6.41 -9.98
N TYR A 10 11.95 -6.25 -9.71
CA TYR A 10 10.93 -6.12 -10.75
C TYR A 10 11.10 -4.84 -11.57
N PHE A 11 11.47 -3.72 -10.95
CA PHE A 11 11.80 -2.51 -11.69
C PHE A 11 13.07 -2.63 -12.54
N ALA A 12 14.07 -3.38 -12.09
CA ALA A 12 15.26 -3.66 -12.90
C ALA A 12 14.88 -4.47 -14.16
N ILE A 13 14.05 -5.51 -13.99
CA ILE A 13 13.52 -6.30 -15.11
C ILE A 13 12.68 -5.41 -16.02
N LEU A 14 11.78 -4.58 -15.47
CA LEU A 14 10.95 -3.63 -16.22
C LEU A 14 11.80 -2.72 -17.13
N SER A 15 12.89 -2.15 -16.59
CA SER A 15 13.79 -1.28 -17.36
C SER A 15 14.54 -2.02 -18.47
N THR A 16 14.85 -3.30 -18.24
CA THR A 16 15.57 -4.15 -19.19
C THR A 16 14.65 -4.60 -20.33
N GLU A 17 13.41 -4.99 -20.02
CA GLU A 17 12.41 -5.36 -21.04
C GLU A 17 11.98 -4.16 -21.88
N LEU A 18 11.90 -2.97 -21.27
CA LEU A 18 11.65 -1.72 -21.99
C LEU A 18 12.77 -1.41 -23.00
N ALA A 19 14.03 -1.57 -22.59
CA ALA A 19 15.19 -1.37 -23.47
C ALA A 19 15.27 -2.42 -24.58
N SER A 20 14.78 -3.64 -24.31
CA SER A 20 14.77 -4.77 -25.26
C SER A 20 13.58 -4.72 -26.22
N GLY A 21 12.62 -3.80 -26.03
CA GLY A 21 11.43 -3.65 -26.88
C GLY A 21 10.36 -4.73 -26.68
N ASN A 22 10.43 -5.49 -25.59
CA ASN A 22 9.54 -6.62 -25.32
C ASN A 22 8.30 -6.17 -24.53
N TRP A 23 7.33 -5.62 -25.25
CA TRP A 23 6.14 -4.98 -24.67
C TRP A 23 5.28 -5.91 -23.80
N GLN A 24 5.22 -7.21 -24.12
CA GLN A 24 4.42 -8.17 -23.35
C GLN A 24 4.97 -8.35 -21.94
N GLN A 25 6.28 -8.60 -21.81
CA GLN A 25 6.92 -8.77 -20.51
C GLN A 25 6.96 -7.46 -19.72
N PHE A 26 7.17 -6.33 -20.42
CA PHE A 26 7.09 -5.01 -19.80
C PHE A 26 5.73 -4.75 -19.15
N LEU A 27 4.62 -5.05 -19.85
CA LEU A 27 3.27 -4.86 -19.31
C LEU A 27 2.99 -5.78 -18.11
N LEU A 28 3.43 -7.04 -18.17
CA LEU A 28 3.26 -7.99 -17.08
C LEU A 28 3.99 -7.53 -15.81
N VAL A 29 5.26 -7.14 -15.94
CA VAL A 29 6.06 -6.67 -14.81
C VAL A 29 5.56 -5.31 -14.30
N GLY A 30 5.08 -4.45 -15.20
CA GLY A 30 4.42 -3.19 -14.83
C GLY A 30 3.13 -3.42 -14.04
N PHE A 31 2.34 -4.43 -14.43
CA PHE A 31 1.14 -4.84 -13.71
C PHE A 31 1.45 -5.33 -12.29
N TRP A 32 2.53 -6.09 -12.12
CA TRP A 32 3.02 -6.52 -10.81
C TRP A 32 3.42 -5.36 -9.89
N VAL A 33 4.17 -4.38 -10.42
CA VAL A 33 4.51 -3.15 -9.68
C VAL A 33 3.25 -2.37 -9.32
N PHE A 34 2.29 -2.28 -10.25
CA PHE A 34 1.01 -1.63 -10.01
C PHE A 34 0.20 -2.31 -8.91
N LEU A 35 0.14 -3.65 -8.89
CA LEU A 35 -0.55 -4.40 -7.82
C LEU A 35 0.08 -4.16 -6.45
N TYR A 36 1.40 -4.10 -6.37
CA TYR A 36 2.10 -3.74 -5.14
C TYR A 36 1.71 -2.33 -4.66
N PHE A 37 1.76 -1.34 -5.56
CA PHE A 37 1.31 0.02 -5.29
C PHE A 37 -0.15 0.06 -4.83
N PHE A 38 -1.03 -0.66 -5.52
CA PHE A 38 -2.46 -0.71 -5.23
C PHE A 38 -2.74 -1.37 -3.87
N GLY A 39 -2.01 -2.41 -3.51
CA GLY A 39 -2.07 -3.00 -2.17
C GLY A 39 -1.72 -1.99 -1.09
N SER A 40 -0.62 -1.24 -1.26
CA SER A 40 -0.26 -0.20 -0.29
C SER A 40 -1.32 0.89 -0.21
N PHE A 41 -1.87 1.31 -1.35
CA PHE A 41 -2.95 2.30 -1.41
C PHE A 41 -4.21 1.84 -0.66
N ILE A 42 -4.68 0.60 -0.89
CA ILE A 42 -5.88 0.05 -0.26
C ILE A 42 -5.71 -0.07 1.24
N SER A 43 -4.58 -0.63 1.69
CA SER A 43 -4.28 -0.77 3.13
C SER A 43 -4.32 0.58 3.83
N THR A 44 -3.63 1.58 3.28
CA THR A 44 -3.60 2.92 3.86
C THR A 44 -4.97 3.61 3.80
N TYR A 45 -5.71 3.47 2.70
CA TYR A 45 -7.05 4.05 2.57
C TYR A 45 -8.01 3.50 3.63
N MET A 46 -7.99 2.18 3.85
CA MET A 46 -8.80 1.52 4.88
C MET A 46 -8.45 2.02 6.28
N VAL A 47 -7.15 2.13 6.60
CA VAL A 47 -6.70 2.65 7.90
C VAL A 47 -7.19 4.08 8.09
N ILE A 48 -6.93 5.00 7.15
CA ILE A 48 -7.27 6.42 7.31
C ILE A 48 -8.80 6.61 7.36
N SER A 49 -9.57 5.79 6.65
CA SER A 49 -11.04 5.86 6.67
C SER A 49 -11.61 5.50 8.05
N LEU A 50 -11.11 4.43 8.66
CA LEU A 50 -11.63 3.87 9.91
C LEU A 50 -10.94 4.39 11.17
N PHE A 51 -9.86 5.17 11.02
CA PHE A 51 -9.07 5.70 12.13
C PHE A 51 -9.89 6.55 13.12
N ARG A 52 -10.99 7.16 12.65
CA ARG A 52 -11.81 8.07 13.46
C ARG A 52 -12.63 7.33 14.53
N ASP A 53 -13.07 6.12 14.23
CA ASP A 53 -14.01 5.38 15.09
C ASP A 53 -13.29 4.38 15.99
N ASN A 54 -12.31 3.63 15.45
CA ASN A 54 -11.55 2.67 16.23
C ASN A 54 -10.19 2.34 15.59
N THR A 55 -9.10 2.76 16.24
CA THR A 55 -7.72 2.53 15.81
C THR A 55 -7.38 1.04 15.68
N TYR A 56 -7.90 0.19 16.58
CA TYR A 56 -7.63 -1.26 16.54
C TYR A 56 -8.30 -1.92 15.34
N LEU A 57 -9.54 -1.53 15.03
CA LEU A 57 -10.23 -2.05 13.85
C LEU A 57 -9.56 -1.55 12.57
N ALA A 58 -9.16 -0.27 12.52
CA ALA A 58 -8.52 0.32 11.34
C ALA A 58 -7.27 -0.46 10.88
N HIS A 59 -6.45 -0.96 11.81
CA HIS A 59 -5.27 -1.77 11.49
C HIS A 59 -5.58 -3.27 11.29
N SER A 60 -6.61 -3.79 11.97
CA SER A 60 -6.97 -5.20 11.88
C SER A 60 -7.52 -5.60 10.50
N ILE A 61 -8.25 -4.72 9.81
CA ILE A 61 -8.87 -5.10 8.52
C ILE A 61 -7.81 -5.37 7.42
N PRO A 62 -6.80 -4.51 7.19
CA PRO A 62 -5.73 -4.82 6.25
C PRO A 62 -4.95 -6.09 6.62
N LEU A 63 -4.74 -6.37 7.92
CA LEU A 63 -4.10 -7.61 8.39
C LEU A 63 -4.93 -8.85 8.05
N ILE A 64 -6.24 -8.81 8.29
CA ILE A 64 -7.13 -9.92 7.96
C ILE A 64 -7.12 -10.17 6.45
N LEU A 65 -7.14 -9.10 5.64
CA LEU A 65 -7.05 -9.21 4.19
C LEU A 65 -5.72 -9.85 3.74
N GLU A 66 -4.59 -9.44 4.33
CA GLU A 66 -3.28 -10.04 4.08
C GLU A 66 -3.27 -11.54 4.41
N ILE A 67 -3.80 -11.94 5.57
CA ILE A 67 -3.91 -13.34 5.98
C ILE A 67 -4.75 -14.14 4.99
N ILE A 68 -5.88 -13.60 4.55
CA ILE A 68 -6.75 -14.26 3.55
C ILE A 68 -5.99 -14.45 2.23
N CYS A 69 -5.29 -13.43 1.74
CA CYS A 69 -4.47 -13.54 0.53
C CYS A 69 -3.41 -14.64 0.66
N LEU A 70 -2.67 -14.68 1.77
CA LEU A 70 -1.63 -15.68 2.01
C LEU A 70 -2.21 -17.10 2.18
N LEU A 71 -3.38 -17.25 2.81
CA LEU A 71 -4.05 -18.54 2.93
C LEU A 71 -4.52 -19.06 1.58
N ILE A 72 -5.09 -18.20 0.73
CA ILE A 72 -5.49 -18.58 -0.64
C ILE A 72 -4.26 -19.07 -1.40
N VAL A 73 -3.15 -18.32 -1.35
CA VAL A 73 -1.91 -18.74 -2.02
C VAL A 73 -1.37 -20.05 -1.44
N GLY A 74 -1.32 -20.19 -0.12
CA GLY A 74 -0.81 -21.39 0.54
C GLY A 74 -1.62 -22.64 0.21
N ILE A 75 -2.95 -22.55 0.26
CA ILE A 75 -3.86 -23.65 -0.09
C ILE A 75 -3.74 -23.99 -1.58
N TYR A 76 -3.75 -22.98 -2.45
CA TYR A 76 -3.65 -23.21 -3.89
C TYR A 76 -2.31 -23.87 -4.27
N CYS A 77 -1.21 -23.39 -3.67
CA CYS A 77 0.12 -23.96 -3.86
C CYS A 77 0.19 -25.43 -3.42
N ASN A 78 -0.48 -25.80 -2.32
CA ASN A 78 -0.42 -27.16 -1.78
C ASN A 78 -1.29 -28.17 -2.56
N TYR A 79 -2.47 -27.77 -3.02
CA TYR A 79 -3.47 -28.70 -3.55
C TYR A 79 -3.65 -28.65 -5.07
N TYR A 80 -3.35 -27.52 -5.72
CA TYR A 80 -3.77 -27.26 -7.10
C TYR A 80 -2.64 -26.83 -8.04
N TYR A 81 -1.44 -26.56 -7.52
CA TYR A 81 -0.34 -26.04 -8.32
C TYR A 81 0.23 -27.10 -9.27
N ASN A 82 0.16 -26.83 -10.56
CA ASN A 82 0.63 -27.74 -11.62
C ASN A 82 1.89 -27.19 -12.34
N GLU A 83 2.62 -26.28 -11.70
CA GLU A 83 3.85 -25.65 -12.22
C GLU A 83 3.68 -24.95 -13.58
N THR A 84 2.46 -24.52 -13.90
CA THR A 84 2.23 -23.76 -15.13
C THR A 84 2.66 -22.30 -14.98
N LEU A 85 3.16 -21.71 -16.07
CA LEU A 85 3.62 -20.32 -16.06
C LEU A 85 2.53 -19.34 -15.59
N LEU A 86 1.31 -19.53 -16.09
CA LEU A 86 0.16 -18.67 -15.78
C LEU A 86 -0.22 -18.76 -14.28
N GLU A 87 -0.21 -19.96 -13.69
CA GLU A 87 -0.42 -20.13 -12.25
C GLU A 87 0.63 -19.39 -11.43
N SER A 88 1.92 -19.50 -11.81
CA SER A 88 2.99 -18.77 -11.13
C SER A 88 2.79 -17.25 -11.22
N GLU A 89 2.38 -16.73 -12.37
CA GLU A 89 2.13 -15.28 -12.58
C GLU A 89 0.95 -14.78 -11.73
N ILE A 90 -0.14 -15.55 -11.61
CA ILE A 90 -1.29 -15.21 -10.76
C ILE A 90 -0.89 -15.23 -9.28
N LEU A 91 -0.18 -16.28 -8.85
CA LEU A 91 0.27 -16.39 -7.46
C LEU A 91 1.23 -15.26 -7.08
N LEU A 92 2.17 -14.91 -7.97
CA LEU A 92 3.06 -13.76 -7.80
C LEU A 92 2.28 -12.44 -7.71
N SER A 93 1.27 -12.25 -8.56
CA SER A 93 0.40 -11.08 -8.54
C SER A 93 -0.28 -10.90 -7.18
N LEU A 94 -0.83 -11.99 -6.63
CA LEU A 94 -1.48 -11.98 -5.32
C LEU A 94 -0.48 -11.76 -4.18
N LEU A 95 0.72 -12.34 -4.26
CA LEU A 95 1.81 -12.11 -3.30
C LEU A 95 2.25 -10.65 -3.28
N LEU A 96 2.44 -10.04 -4.45
CA LEU A 96 2.87 -8.66 -4.57
C LEU A 96 1.82 -7.68 -4.05
N PHE A 97 0.55 -7.94 -4.34
CA PHE A 97 -0.55 -7.21 -3.72
C PHE A 97 -0.53 -7.33 -2.19
N SER A 98 -0.35 -8.55 -1.66
CA SER A 98 -0.25 -8.82 -0.21
C SER A 98 0.94 -8.11 0.43
N MET A 99 2.12 -8.12 -0.22
CA MET A 99 3.27 -7.35 0.24
C MET A 99 3.00 -5.84 0.22
N GLY A 100 2.26 -5.35 -0.77
CA GLY A 100 1.81 -3.96 -0.82
C GLY A 100 0.96 -3.61 0.40
N LEU A 101 -0.04 -4.44 0.72
CA LEU A 101 -0.91 -4.27 1.89
C LEU A 101 -0.10 -4.17 3.19
N GLN A 102 0.84 -5.11 3.38
CA GLN A 102 1.70 -5.19 4.56
C GLN A 102 2.60 -3.95 4.71
N ASN A 103 3.21 -3.51 3.61
CA ASN A 103 4.09 -2.34 3.62
C ASN A 103 3.31 -1.05 3.87
N GLY A 104 2.13 -0.88 3.26
CA GLY A 104 1.25 0.26 3.52
C GLY A 104 0.75 0.30 4.98
N LEU A 105 0.41 -0.86 5.54
CA LEU A 105 -0.01 -0.97 6.94
C LEU A 105 1.13 -0.62 7.88
N THR A 106 2.34 -1.15 7.63
CA THR A 106 3.54 -0.87 8.43
C THR A 106 3.86 0.62 8.42
N THR A 107 3.72 1.29 7.28
CA THR A 107 3.86 2.74 7.20
C THR A 107 2.86 3.45 8.10
N CYS A 108 1.59 3.03 8.12
CA CYS A 108 0.59 3.60 9.01
C CYS A 108 0.94 3.40 10.50
N ILE A 109 1.40 2.20 10.89
CA ILE A 109 1.79 1.89 12.28
C ILE A 109 3.03 2.70 12.69
N SER A 110 3.96 2.93 11.77
CA SER A 110 5.16 3.73 12.01
C SER A 110 4.94 5.25 11.98
N ASN A 111 3.70 5.72 12.11
CA ASN A 111 3.32 7.13 11.99
C ASN A 111 3.74 7.77 10.66
N PHE A 112 3.54 7.06 9.56
CA PHE A 112 3.82 7.54 8.21
C PHE A 112 5.28 7.98 8.01
N GLN A 113 6.20 7.29 8.69
CA GLN A 113 7.61 7.55 8.54
C GLN A 113 8.08 7.14 7.14
N VAL A 114 8.57 8.13 6.40
CA VAL A 114 9.01 8.00 5.00
C VAL A 114 10.26 7.12 4.91
N LYS A 115 10.25 6.13 4.00
CA LYS A 115 11.35 5.16 3.80
C LYS A 115 11.86 5.17 2.35
N THR A 116 12.06 6.36 1.78
CA THR A 116 12.33 6.62 0.34
C THR A 116 13.68 6.17 -0.21
N THR A 117 14.53 5.48 0.55
CA THR A 117 15.88 5.11 0.07
C THR A 117 15.90 3.95 -0.90
N HIS A 118 14.90 3.07 -0.85
CA HIS A 118 14.76 1.95 -1.77
C HIS A 118 13.49 2.07 -2.58
N LEU A 119 13.53 1.54 -3.81
CA LEU A 119 12.44 1.67 -4.77
C LEU A 119 11.13 1.05 -4.27
N THR A 120 11.23 -0.02 -3.48
CA THR A 120 10.12 -0.58 -2.69
C THR A 120 9.48 0.49 -1.81
N GLY A 121 10.28 1.19 -0.98
CA GLY A 121 9.80 2.23 -0.08
C GLY A 121 9.23 3.44 -0.81
N ALA A 122 9.86 3.87 -1.91
CA ALA A 122 9.32 4.95 -2.75
C ALA A 122 7.95 4.60 -3.34
N THR A 123 7.75 3.34 -3.75
CA THR A 123 6.47 2.87 -4.30
C THR A 123 5.39 2.79 -3.22
N THR A 124 5.74 2.34 -2.01
CA THR A 124 4.84 2.35 -0.84
C THR A 124 4.43 3.78 -0.48
N ASP A 125 5.40 4.69 -0.40
CA ASP A 125 5.16 6.08 -0.04
C ASP A 125 4.25 6.77 -1.07
N LEU A 126 4.41 6.45 -2.36
CA LEU A 126 3.50 6.90 -3.41
C LEU A 126 2.07 6.37 -3.19
N GLY A 127 1.91 5.09 -2.86
CA GLY A 127 0.60 4.48 -2.58
C GLY A 127 -0.09 5.13 -1.38
N VAL A 128 0.67 5.37 -0.32
CA VAL A 128 0.23 6.08 0.88
C VAL A 128 -0.23 7.49 0.55
N LEU A 129 0.59 8.28 -0.17
CA LEU A 129 0.27 9.65 -0.58
C LEU A 129 -0.98 9.69 -1.48
N ALA A 130 -1.09 8.78 -2.44
CA ALA A 130 -2.26 8.70 -3.32
C ALA A 130 -3.54 8.42 -2.52
N SER A 131 -3.49 7.54 -1.51
CA SER A 131 -4.65 7.25 -0.65
C SER A 131 -5.10 8.48 0.14
N MET A 132 -4.16 9.27 0.66
CA MET A 132 -4.43 10.50 1.39
C MET A 132 -5.05 11.57 0.49
N LEU A 133 -4.50 11.75 -0.71
CA LEU A 133 -5.00 12.72 -1.68
C LEU A 133 -6.42 12.38 -2.11
N LEU A 134 -6.73 11.09 -2.35
CA LEU A 134 -8.08 10.68 -2.69
C LEU A 134 -9.06 10.99 -1.54
N LYS A 135 -8.72 10.61 -0.30
CA LYS A 135 -9.59 10.87 0.85
C LYS A 135 -9.79 12.38 1.08
N LYS A 136 -8.77 13.20 0.82
CA LYS A 136 -8.86 14.66 0.88
C LYS A 136 -9.84 15.18 -0.17
N LYS A 137 -9.76 14.68 -1.41
CA LYS A 137 -10.65 15.08 -2.50
C LYS A 137 -12.11 14.76 -2.20
N ILE A 138 -12.39 13.54 -1.71
CA ILE A 138 -13.74 13.11 -1.33
C ILE A 138 -14.33 14.02 -0.23
N GLN A 139 -13.56 14.34 0.81
CA GLN A 139 -14.02 15.24 1.88
C GLN A 139 -14.24 16.68 1.42
N ALA A 140 -13.43 17.17 0.47
CA ALA A 140 -13.59 18.52 -0.07
C ALA A 140 -14.84 18.64 -0.96
N GLU A 141 -15.23 17.56 -1.64
CA GLU A 141 -16.47 17.49 -2.43
C GLU A 141 -17.72 17.36 -1.54
N GLU A 142 -17.64 16.66 -0.41
CA GLU A 142 -18.77 16.50 0.53
C GLU A 142 -19.02 17.74 1.41
N SER A 143 -18.04 18.61 1.66
CA SER A 143 -18.23 19.86 2.41
C SER A 143 -17.08 20.87 2.15
N PRO A 144 -17.36 22.11 1.70
CA PRO A 144 -16.33 23.14 1.49
C PRO A 144 -15.55 23.49 2.77
N ASP A 145 -16.18 23.34 3.93
CA ASP A 145 -15.60 23.54 5.27
C ASP A 145 -14.80 22.32 5.79
N GLY A 146 -14.84 21.20 5.05
CA GLY A 146 -14.12 19.96 5.35
C GLY A 146 -12.61 20.02 5.11
N GLN A 147 -12.11 21.06 4.41
CA GLN A 147 -10.68 21.26 4.16
C GLN A 147 -9.88 21.45 5.46
N SER A 148 -10.46 22.13 6.46
CA SER A 148 -9.82 22.36 7.76
C SER A 148 -9.72 21.06 8.59
N LYS A 149 -10.76 20.21 8.54
CA LYS A 149 -10.79 18.90 9.22
C LYS A 149 -9.87 17.87 8.57
N ALA A 150 -9.75 17.88 7.24
CA ALA A 150 -8.81 17.00 6.53
C ALA A 150 -7.35 17.34 6.86
N PHE A 151 -7.02 18.63 6.99
CA PHE A 151 -5.71 19.09 7.45
C PHE A 151 -5.46 18.68 8.91
N SER A 152 -6.44 18.85 9.79
CA SER A 152 -6.37 18.41 11.18
C SER A 152 -6.25 16.90 11.33
N CYS A 153 -6.86 16.09 10.44
CA CYS A 153 -6.72 14.64 10.42
C CYS A 153 -5.32 14.22 9.97
N HIS A 154 -4.76 14.87 8.95
CA HIS A 154 -3.37 14.67 8.51
C HIS A 154 -2.37 15.02 9.63
N TYR A 155 -2.54 16.17 10.29
CA TYR A 155 -1.71 16.58 11.42
C TYR A 155 -1.89 15.71 12.66
N ALA A 156 -3.12 15.30 13.01
CA ALA A 156 -3.37 14.44 14.17
C ALA A 156 -2.78 13.03 13.99
N VAL A 157 -2.82 12.50 12.77
CA VAL A 157 -2.25 11.20 12.42
C VAL A 157 -0.71 11.25 12.39
N LEU A 158 -0.11 12.37 11.95
CA LEU A 158 1.35 12.55 11.95
C LEU A 158 1.94 12.94 13.32
N HIS A 159 1.22 13.69 14.16
CA HIS A 159 1.75 14.21 15.43
C HIS A 159 1.42 13.37 16.68
N ARG A 160 0.43 12.46 16.66
CA ARG A 160 0.15 11.61 17.84
C ARG A 160 1.22 10.56 18.14
N GLY A 161 2.10 10.27 17.19
CA GLY A 161 3.24 9.38 17.40
C GLY A 161 4.41 9.99 18.17
N ARG A 162 4.43 11.32 18.35
CA ARG A 162 5.66 12.01 18.77
C ARG A 162 5.65 12.64 20.15
N THR A 163 4.53 13.01 20.76
CA THR A 163 4.56 13.65 22.08
C THR A 163 3.18 13.73 22.73
N GLY A 164 3.13 13.48 24.04
CA GLY A 164 2.09 14.00 24.94
C GLY A 164 2.17 15.53 25.09
N ILE A 165 2.10 16.26 23.97
CA ILE A 165 1.97 17.72 23.97
C ILE A 165 0.57 18.06 23.50
N ARG A 166 -0.17 18.60 24.47
CA ARG A 166 -1.45 19.30 24.34
C ARG A 166 -1.32 20.34 23.21
N LEU A 167 -1.88 20.04 22.04
CA LEU A 167 -2.06 21.02 20.97
C LEU A 167 -3.11 22.04 21.45
N LEU A 168 -2.64 23.22 21.79
CA LEU A 168 -3.42 24.46 21.83
C LEU A 168 -3.98 24.67 20.42
N LEU A 169 -5.26 24.36 20.23
CA LEU A 169 -6.04 24.95 19.16
C LEU A 169 -6.19 26.45 19.49
N PRO A 170 -5.91 27.38 18.56
CA PRO A 170 -6.49 28.71 18.67
C PRO A 170 -7.99 28.57 18.37
N ASP A 171 -8.81 29.03 19.32
CA ASP A 171 -10.26 29.12 19.17
C ASP A 171 -10.61 29.99 17.95
N ILE A 172 -11.18 29.36 16.93
CA ILE A 172 -11.92 30.00 15.84
C ILE A 172 -13.22 29.21 15.65
#